data_AF-A0A4V4NBR0-F1
#
_entry.id   AF-A0A4V4NBR0-F1
#
_cell.length_a   1.000
_cell.length_b   1.000
_cell.length_c   1.000
_cell.angle_alpha   90.00
_cell.angle_beta   90.00
_cell.angle_gamma   90.00
#
_symmetry.space_group_name_H-M   'P 1'
#
loop_
_entity.id
_entity.type
_entity.pdbx_description
1 polymer ?
#
loop_
_entity_poly.entity_id
_entity_poly.type
_entity_poly.pdbx_seq_one_letter_code
_entity_poly.pdbx_strand_id
1 'polypeptide(L)'
;MGCAMCKYDGGPDVTRFAALKTKHEELQHRITLFEEFFHLLSMRSEAESVEIIGRMRIANIETDLEDLVKFIKNADLLVQMASAQSDQTPPASGEPSVDTQLPIVPLDYVSLLLELLKPAVSKLDASAQTALLDMIRHVLDAFASREGSRSGFAETVKPDGEAHDTERHTQR
;
A
#
# COMPACT_ATOMS: atom_id res chain seq x y z
N MET A 1 -3.40 -55.16 16.55
CA MET A 1 -2.38 -54.08 16.64
C MET A 1 -2.31 -53.41 15.28
N GLY A 2 -2.88 -52.22 15.14
CA GLY A 2 -2.83 -51.47 13.88
C GLY A 2 -1.48 -50.79 13.76
N CYS A 3 -0.70 -51.14 12.73
CA CYS A 3 0.47 -50.36 12.36
C CYS A 3 -0.04 -49.00 11.89
N ALA A 4 0.26 -47.93 12.63
CA ALA A 4 -0.07 -46.58 12.21
C ALA A 4 0.64 -46.33 10.87
N MET A 5 -0.14 -46.02 9.83
CA MET A 5 0.37 -45.75 8.49
C MET A 5 1.41 -44.63 8.60
N CYS A 6 2.68 -44.96 8.38
CA CYS A 6 3.75 -43.98 8.46
C CYS A 6 3.57 -43.00 7.30
N LYS A 7 3.42 -41.70 7.59
CA LYS A 7 3.29 -40.63 6.57
C LYS A 7 4.50 -40.56 5.61
N TYR A 8 5.58 -41.26 5.94
CA TYR A 8 6.83 -41.34 5.20
C TYR A 8 7.14 -42.76 4.69
N ASP A 9 6.22 -43.73 4.80
CA ASP A 9 6.34 -44.97 4.03
C ASP A 9 6.10 -44.61 2.56
N GLY A 10 7.16 -44.70 1.77
CA GLY A 10 7.08 -44.53 0.33
C GLY A 10 6.27 -45.66 -0.32
N GLY A 11 5.93 -45.50 -1.60
CA GLY A 11 5.39 -46.60 -2.40
C GLY A 11 6.34 -47.82 -2.40
N PRO A 12 5.88 -48.99 -2.87
CA PRO A 12 6.65 -50.25 -2.79
C PRO A 12 8.07 -50.18 -3.38
N ASP A 13 8.32 -49.22 -4.28
CA ASP A 13 9.61 -49.00 -4.95
C ASP A 13 10.48 -47.90 -4.31
N VAL A 14 9.98 -47.19 -3.30
CA VAL A 14 10.67 -46.05 -2.67
C VAL A 14 11.07 -46.41 -1.26
N THR A 15 12.38 -46.46 -1.03
CA THR A 15 12.91 -46.65 0.34
C THR A 15 12.49 -45.50 1.25
N ARG A 16 12.25 -45.80 2.53
CA ARG A 16 11.95 -44.78 3.56
C ARG A 16 12.97 -43.64 3.59
N PHE A 17 14.25 -43.96 3.34
CA PHE A 17 15.31 -42.95 3.26
C PHE A 17 15.14 -42.01 2.06
N ALA A 18 14.76 -42.53 0.88
CA ALA A 18 14.48 -41.71 -0.28
C ALA A 18 13.26 -40.80 -0.06
N ALA A 19 12.18 -41.33 0.52
CA ALA A 19 11.00 -40.52 0.87
C ALA A 19 11.34 -39.41 1.87
N LEU A 20 12.15 -39.71 2.89
CA LEU A 20 12.60 -38.73 3.87
C LEU A 20 13.51 -37.66 3.23
N LYS A 21 14.42 -38.06 2.34
CA LYS A 21 15.31 -37.15 1.63
C LYS A 21 14.52 -36.17 0.75
N THR A 22 13.56 -36.67 -0.04
CA THR A 22 12.70 -35.81 -0.86
C THR A 22 11.93 -34.80 0.00
N LYS A 23 11.38 -35.25 1.14
CA LYS A 23 10.70 -34.33 2.06
C LYS A 23 11.64 -33.32 2.71
N HIS A 24 12.88 -33.72 3.00
CA HIS A 24 13.88 -32.80 3.51
C HIS A 24 14.25 -31.73 2.47
N GLU A 25 14.46 -32.12 1.21
CA GLU A 25 14.75 -31.20 0.11
C GLU A 25 13.59 -30.23 -0.15
N GLU A 26 12.35 -30.70 -0.14
CA GLU A 26 11.15 -29.87 -0.25
C GLU A 26 11.06 -28.83 0.88
N LEU A 27 11.29 -29.25 2.13
CA LEU A 27 11.27 -28.34 3.28
C LEU A 27 12.42 -27.34 3.24
N GLN A 28 13.63 -27.77 2.88
CA GLN A 28 14.78 -26.89 2.72
C GLN A 28 14.49 -25.82 1.66
N HIS A 29 13.95 -26.23 0.51
CA HIS A 29 13.57 -25.30 -0.55
C HIS A 29 12.54 -24.26 -0.07
N ARG A 30 11.51 -24.70 0.66
CA ARG A 30 10.51 -23.79 1.25
C ARG A 30 11.13 -22.79 2.22
N ILE A 31 12.08 -23.22 3.05
CA ILE A 31 12.77 -22.32 3.98
C ILE A 31 13.51 -21.23 3.21
N THR A 32 14.24 -21.60 2.16
CA THR A 32 14.94 -20.63 1.31
C THR A 32 13.99 -19.62 0.67
N LEU A 33 12.82 -20.05 0.21
CA LEU A 33 11.80 -19.14 -0.32
C LEU A 33 11.27 -18.16 0.73
N PHE A 34 11.06 -18.62 1.97
CA PHE A 34 10.66 -17.73 3.05
C PHE A 34 11.74 -16.72 3.41
N GLU A 35 13.00 -17.15 3.51
CA GLU A 35 14.12 -16.25 3.77
C GLU A 35 14.22 -15.17 2.69
N GLU A 36 14.08 -15.55 1.42
CA GLU A 36 14.06 -14.61 0.31
C GLU A 36 12.85 -13.66 0.38
N PHE A 37 11.66 -14.18 0.67
CA PHE A 37 10.47 -13.36 0.83
C PHE A 37 10.63 -12.33 1.95
N PHE A 38 11.16 -12.72 3.11
CA PHE A 38 11.43 -11.80 4.21
C PHE A 38 12.50 -10.77 3.85
N HIS A 39 13.53 -11.17 3.12
CA HIS A 39 14.52 -10.23 2.61
C HIS A 39 13.89 -9.18 1.69
N LEU A 40 13.03 -9.60 0.76
CA LEU A 40 12.29 -8.69 -0.12
C LEU A 40 11.41 -7.72 0.67
N LEU A 41 10.68 -8.21 1.68
CA LEU A 41 9.87 -7.36 2.55
C LEU A 41 10.72 -6.35 3.34
N SER A 42 11.89 -6.77 3.83
CA SER A 42 12.77 -5.90 4.64
C SER A 42 13.31 -4.69 3.88
N MET A 43 13.32 -4.75 2.54
CA MET A 43 13.81 -3.68 1.68
C MET A 43 12.71 -2.74 1.19
N ARG A 44 11.45 -3.01 1.54
CA ARG A 44 10.31 -2.21 1.12
C ARG A 44 9.78 -1.32 2.23
N SER A 45 8.96 -0.35 1.83
CA SER A 45 8.21 0.45 2.78
C SER A 45 7.20 -0.41 3.54
N GLU A 46 6.79 0.06 4.73
CA GLU A 46 5.79 -0.62 5.56
C GLU A 46 4.47 -0.79 4.79
N ALA A 47 4.03 0.24 4.06
CA ALA A 47 2.79 0.22 3.29
C ALA A 47 2.79 -0.90 2.23
N GLU A 48 3.87 -1.00 1.44
CA GLU A 48 4.02 -2.05 0.43
C GLU A 48 4.08 -3.43 1.06
N SER A 49 4.80 -3.56 2.18
CA SER A 49 4.93 -4.82 2.90
C SER A 49 3.58 -5.33 3.41
N VAL A 50 2.74 -4.44 3.93
CA VAL A 50 1.38 -4.76 4.40
C VAL A 50 0.50 -5.25 3.25
N GLU A 51 0.55 -4.61 2.08
CA GLU A 51 -0.21 -5.07 0.91
C GLU A 51 0.25 -6.46 0.44
N ILE A 52 1.56 -6.69 0.39
CA ILE A 52 2.13 -7.99 -0.03
C ILE A 52 1.70 -9.09 0.94
N ILE A 53 1.78 -8.84 2.25
CA ILE A 53 1.31 -9.78 3.27
C ILE A 53 -0.21 -9.99 3.17
N GLY A 54 -0.97 -8.95 2.85
CA GLY A 54 -2.41 -9.03 2.60
C GLY A 54 -2.73 -10.00 1.46
N ARG A 55 -2.00 -9.91 0.34
CA ARG A 55 -2.13 -10.85 -0.78
C ARG A 55 -1.72 -12.26 -0.39
N MET A 56 -0.66 -12.40 0.41
CA MET A 56 -0.20 -13.69 0.92
C MET A 56 -1.27 -14.41 1.75
N ARG A 57 -2.08 -13.69 2.55
CA ARG A 57 -3.17 -14.31 3.34
C ARG A 57 -4.28 -14.91 2.49
N ILE A 58 -4.43 -14.44 1.25
CA ILE A 58 -5.47 -14.91 0.32
C ILE A 58 -4.92 -16.05 -0.56
N ALA A 59 -3.61 -16.07 -0.83
CA ALA A 59 -2.94 -17.12 -1.57
C ALA A 59 -2.72 -18.40 -0.74
N ASN A 60 -2.66 -19.55 -1.39
CA ASN A 60 -2.32 -20.80 -0.72
C ASN A 60 -0.80 -20.88 -0.53
N ILE A 61 -0.30 -20.42 0.62
CA ILE A 61 1.15 -20.26 0.90
C ILE A 61 1.93 -21.57 0.74
N GLU A 62 1.29 -22.73 0.89
CA GLU A 62 1.98 -24.02 0.69
C GLU A 62 2.35 -24.30 -0.77
N THR A 63 1.61 -23.74 -1.73
CA THR A 63 1.84 -23.95 -3.18
C THR A 63 2.29 -22.69 -3.90
N ASP A 64 1.91 -21.51 -3.43
CA ASP A 64 1.96 -20.28 -4.22
C ASP A 64 3.09 -19.33 -3.80
N LEU A 65 3.91 -19.71 -2.80
CA LEU A 65 4.97 -18.84 -2.28
C LEU A 65 6.03 -18.53 -3.34
N GLU A 66 6.41 -19.51 -4.16
CA GLU A 66 7.38 -19.32 -5.24
C GLU A 66 6.86 -18.34 -6.30
N ASP A 67 5.59 -18.48 -6.69
CA ASP A 67 4.93 -17.58 -7.63
C ASP A 67 4.82 -16.16 -7.08
N LEU A 68 4.54 -16.02 -5.77
CA LEU A 68 4.50 -14.73 -5.10
C LEU A 68 5.87 -14.06 -5.10
N VAL A 69 6.94 -14.76 -4.73
CA VAL A 69 8.32 -14.24 -4.76
C VAL A 69 8.69 -13.81 -6.18
N LYS A 70 8.35 -14.61 -7.19
CA LYS A 70 8.58 -14.30 -8.61
C LYS A 70 7.80 -13.06 -9.06
N PHE A 71 6.53 -12.94 -8.66
CA PHE A 71 5.69 -11.77 -8.95
C PHE A 71 6.33 -10.49 -8.41
N ILE A 72 6.77 -10.52 -7.15
CA ILE A 72 7.42 -9.40 -6.46
C ILE A 72 8.68 -8.95 -7.21
N LYS A 73 9.57 -9.89 -7.54
CA LYS A 73 10.80 -9.60 -8.32
C LYS A 73 10.51 -9.04 -9.70
N ASN A 74 9.52 -9.57 -10.39
CA ASN A 74 9.14 -9.10 -11.73
C ASN A 74 8.56 -7.68 -11.68
N ALA A 75 7.76 -7.38 -10.66
CA ALA A 75 7.26 -6.03 -10.44
C ALA A 75 8.42 -5.04 -10.18
N ASP A 76 9.42 -5.44 -9.39
CA ASP A 76 10.61 -4.62 -9.12
C ASP A 76 11.42 -4.35 -10.38
N LEU A 77 11.56 -5.34 -11.24
CA LEU A 77 12.24 -5.16 -12.53
C LEU A 77 11.48 -4.16 -13.41
N LEU A 78 10.14 -4.25 -13.45
CA LEU A 78 9.31 -3.35 -14.23
C LEU A 78 9.42 -1.89 -13.74
N VAL A 79 9.45 -1.68 -12.42
CA VAL A 79 9.66 -0.36 -11.82
C VAL A 79 11.04 0.19 -12.18
N GLN A 80 12.10 -0.62 -12.04
CA GLN A 80 13.45 -0.22 -12.42
C GLN A 80 13.56 0.17 -13.90
N MET A 81 12.91 -0.59 -14.79
CA MET A 81 12.89 -0.28 -16.22
C MET A 81 12.14 1.02 -16.54
N ALA A 82 11.08 1.33 -15.79
CA ALA A 82 10.35 2.59 -15.94
C ALA A 82 11.19 3.79 -15.47
N SER A 83 11.88 3.66 -14.34
CA SER A 83 12.79 4.69 -13.82
C SER A 83 13.96 4.95 -14.77
N ALA A 84 14.57 3.90 -15.33
CA ALA A 84 15.68 4.03 -16.28
C ALA A 84 15.30 4.71 -17.61
N GLN A 85 14.03 4.61 -18.03
CA GLN A 85 13.53 5.31 -19.22
C GLN A 85 13.24 6.80 -18.95
N SER A 86 12.85 7.15 -17.73
CA SER A 86 12.61 8.54 -17.32
C SER A 86 13.88 9.40 -17.38
N ASP A 87 15.05 8.82 -17.10
CA ASP A 87 16.33 9.54 -17.05
C ASP A 87 16.95 9.83 -18.43
N GLN A 88 16.33 9.38 -19.54
CA GLN A 88 16.87 9.57 -20.90
C GLN A 88 16.22 10.71 -21.71
N THR A 89 15.38 11.56 -21.11
CA THR A 89 14.79 12.71 -21.84
C THR A 89 15.64 13.99 -21.67
N PRO A 90 16.19 14.60 -22.75
CA PRO A 90 16.96 15.85 -22.66
C PRO A 90 16.08 17.03 -22.18
N PRO A 91 16.64 18.07 -21.55
CA PRO A 91 15.85 19.15 -20.97
C PRO A 91 15.39 20.11 -22.09
N ALA A 92 14.13 19.97 -22.50
CA ALA A 92 13.41 21.06 -23.16
C ALA A 92 12.49 21.72 -22.13
N SER A 93 12.90 22.93 -21.74
CA SER A 93 12.18 23.94 -20.95
C SER A 93 10.65 23.84 -21.01
N GLY A 94 10.02 23.70 -19.85
CA GLY A 94 8.58 23.88 -19.64
C GLY A 94 8.09 23.28 -18.33
N GLU A 95 8.10 24.09 -17.26
CA GLU A 95 7.36 24.01 -15.99
C GLU A 95 6.92 22.63 -15.42
N PRO A 96 7.39 22.23 -14.21
CA PRO A 96 6.87 21.06 -13.53
C PRO A 96 5.63 21.46 -12.70
N SER A 97 4.44 21.27 -13.27
CA SER A 97 3.23 21.12 -12.45
C SER A 97 3.29 19.73 -11.80
N VAL A 98 3.95 19.64 -10.65
CA VAL A 98 3.87 18.48 -9.76
C VAL A 98 2.50 18.55 -9.08
N ASP A 99 1.48 18.10 -9.79
CA ASP A 99 0.22 17.79 -9.15
C ASP A 99 0.43 16.48 -8.38
N THR A 100 0.52 16.60 -7.06
CA THR A 100 0.58 15.45 -6.15
C THR A 100 -0.76 14.75 -6.25
N GLN A 101 -0.88 13.82 -7.19
CA GLN A 101 -2.04 12.95 -7.31
C GLN A 101 -2.02 12.06 -6.06
N LEU A 102 -2.75 12.48 -5.02
CA LEU A 102 -3.14 11.59 -3.94
C LEU A 102 -3.72 10.32 -4.60
N PRO A 103 -3.39 9.11 -4.11
CA PRO A 103 -4.10 7.91 -4.54
C PRO A 103 -5.58 8.17 -4.31
N ILE A 104 -6.33 8.37 -5.39
CA ILE A 104 -7.79 8.44 -5.33
C ILE A 104 -8.22 7.03 -5.00
N VAL A 105 -8.27 6.71 -3.71
CA VAL A 105 -8.81 5.46 -3.21
C VAL A 105 -10.26 5.39 -3.69
N PRO A 106 -10.62 4.39 -4.50
CA PRO A 106 -11.97 4.28 -5.02
C PRO A 106 -13.00 4.28 -3.88
N LEU A 107 -14.06 5.10 -4.00
CA LEU A 107 -15.05 5.35 -2.94
C LEU A 107 -15.81 4.07 -2.53
N ASP A 108 -15.87 3.10 -3.44
CA ASP A 108 -16.37 1.75 -3.24
C ASP A 108 -15.49 0.95 -2.27
N TYR A 109 -14.16 1.09 -2.33
CA TYR A 109 -13.24 0.45 -1.39
C TYR A 109 -13.44 0.96 0.04
N VAL A 110 -13.63 2.27 0.22
CA VAL A 110 -13.90 2.87 1.53
C VAL A 110 -15.25 2.38 2.09
N SER A 111 -16.25 2.25 1.22
CA SER A 111 -17.57 1.72 1.59
C SER A 111 -17.50 0.25 2.02
N LEU A 112 -16.73 -0.57 1.29
CA LEU A 112 -16.47 -1.98 1.65
C LEU A 112 -15.73 -2.10 2.99
N LEU A 113 -14.73 -1.24 3.23
CA LEU A 113 -13.98 -1.22 4.48
C LEU A 113 -14.88 -0.88 5.68
N LEU A 114 -15.79 0.09 5.52
CA LEU A 114 -16.75 0.48 6.54
C LEU A 114 -17.76 -0.63 6.84
N GLU A 115 -18.26 -1.32 5.81
CA GLU A 115 -19.14 -2.47 5.99
C GLU A 115 -18.45 -3.64 6.70
N LEU A 116 -17.15 -3.85 6.45
CA LEU A 116 -16.36 -4.87 7.16
C LEU A 116 -16.04 -4.47 8.61
N LEU A 117 -15.85 -3.17 8.87
CA LEU A 117 -15.49 -2.66 10.20
C LEU A 117 -16.68 -2.66 11.16
N LYS A 118 -17.90 -2.36 10.70
CA LYS A 118 -19.13 -2.36 11.50
C LYS A 118 -19.31 -3.63 12.39
N PRO A 119 -19.24 -4.86 11.85
CA PRO A 119 -19.40 -6.07 12.65
C PRO A 119 -18.20 -6.38 13.56
N ALA A 120 -17.02 -5.80 13.28
CA ALA A 120 -15.87 -5.92 14.15
C ALA A 120 -15.99 -4.99 15.37
N VAL A 121 -16.47 -3.75 15.16
CA VAL A 121 -16.68 -2.77 16.23
C VAL A 121 -17.82 -3.17 17.17
N SER A 122 -18.89 -3.78 16.64
CA SER A 122 -20.00 -4.26 17.48
C SER A 122 -19.62 -5.39 18.45
N LYS A 123 -18.48 -6.05 18.24
CA LYS A 123 -17.93 -7.09 19.11
C LYS A 123 -16.99 -6.56 20.20
N LEU A 124 -16.58 -5.29 20.10
CA LEU A 124 -15.75 -4.65 21.11
C LEU A 124 -16.60 -4.27 22.32
N ASP A 125 -16.00 -4.29 23.50
CA ASP A 125 -16.62 -3.73 24.70
C ASP A 125 -16.72 -2.20 24.62
N ALA A 126 -17.56 -1.60 25.48
CA ALA A 126 -17.83 -0.16 25.45
C ALA A 126 -16.57 0.70 25.61
N SER A 127 -15.59 0.24 26.39
CA SER A 127 -14.33 0.98 26.59
C SER A 127 -13.45 0.94 25.34
N ALA A 128 -13.36 -0.22 24.69
CA ALA A 128 -12.63 -0.36 23.44
C ALA A 128 -13.30 0.40 22.27
N GLN A 129 -14.64 0.45 22.23
CA GLN A 129 -15.37 1.25 21.25
C GLN A 129 -15.07 2.75 21.41
N THR A 130 -15.08 3.28 22.64
CA THR A 130 -14.75 4.69 22.89
C THR A 130 -13.32 5.03 22.52
N ALA A 131 -12.36 4.17 22.85
CA ALA A 131 -10.95 4.38 22.51
C ALA A 131 -10.72 4.41 20.99
N LEU A 132 -11.39 3.54 20.24
CA LEU A 132 -11.32 3.54 18.77
C LEU A 132 -11.91 4.83 18.18
N LEU A 133 -13.07 5.27 18.66
CA LEU A 133 -13.70 6.51 18.18
C LEU A 133 -12.85 7.75 18.49
N ASP A 134 -12.23 7.81 19.67
CA ASP A 134 -11.32 8.89 20.03
C ASP A 134 -10.06 8.90 19.15
N MET A 135 -9.52 7.73 18.81
CA MET A 135 -8.40 7.61 17.87
C MET A 135 -8.78 8.09 16.47
N ILE A 136 -9.94 7.68 15.95
CA ILE A 136 -10.43 8.13 14.64
C ILE A 136 -10.62 9.65 14.62
N ARG A 137 -11.21 10.22 15.68
CA ARG A 137 -11.39 11.67 15.82
C ARG A 137 -10.04 12.40 15.81
N HIS A 138 -9.07 11.92 16.58
CA HIS A 138 -7.75 12.54 16.64
C HIS A 138 -7.04 12.56 15.28
N VAL A 139 -7.17 11.46 14.52
CA VAL A 139 -6.62 11.39 13.15
C VAL A 139 -7.32 12.39 12.23
N LEU A 140 -8.65 12.48 12.26
CA LEU A 140 -9.40 13.43 11.44
C LEU A 140 -9.06 14.90 11.78
N ASP A 141 -8.90 15.23 13.05
CA ASP A 141 -8.51 16.57 13.49
C ASP A 141 -7.08 16.93 13.03
N ALA A 142 -6.16 15.97 13.07
CA ALA A 142 -4.81 16.13 12.54
C ALA A 142 -4.81 16.35 11.02
N PHE A 143 -5.66 15.64 10.28
CA PHE A 143 -5.85 15.86 8.85
C PHE A 143 -6.46 17.23 8.54
N ALA A 144 -7.53 17.64 9.25
CA ALA A 144 -8.16 18.94 9.07
C ALA A 144 -7.21 20.11 9.37
N SER A 145 -6.36 19.97 10.38
CA SER A 145 -5.34 20.96 10.73
C SER A 145 -4.24 21.08 9.66
N ARG A 146 -3.92 19.97 8.99
CA ARG A 146 -2.94 19.94 7.89
C ARG A 146 -3.50 20.55 6.60
N GLU A 147 -4.78 20.33 6.30
CA GLU A 147 -5.46 20.90 5.12
C GLU A 147 -5.66 22.42 5.25
N GLY A 148 -5.99 22.90 6.46
CA GLY A 148 -6.10 24.33 6.76
C GLY A 148 -4.81 25.12 6.57
N SER A 149 -3.65 24.44 6.52
CA SER A 149 -2.35 25.07 6.25
C SER A 149 -2.01 25.16 4.75
N ARG A 150 -2.79 24.50 3.88
CA ARG A 150 -2.58 24.48 2.41
C ARG A 150 -3.54 25.40 1.65
N SER A 151 -4.66 25.82 2.27
CA SER A 151 -5.61 26.81 1.73
C SER A 151 -5.32 28.22 2.26
N GLY A 152 -4.09 28.69 2.03
CA GLY A 152 -3.62 30.00 2.46
C GLY A 152 -2.87 30.72 1.35
N PHE A 153 -3.41 30.73 0.13
CA PHE A 153 -2.88 31.58 -0.93
C PHE A 153 -3.98 32.06 -1.87
N ALA A 154 -4.12 33.39 -1.93
CA ALA A 154 -4.82 34.22 -2.89
C ALA A 154 -6.36 34.34 -2.79
N GLU A 155 -6.82 35.16 -1.84
CA GLU A 155 -7.96 36.05 -2.10
C GLU A 155 -7.65 37.46 -1.59
N THR A 156 -7.11 38.31 -2.47
CA THR A 156 -7.33 39.77 -2.46
C THR A 156 -7.00 40.31 -3.85
N VAL A 157 -7.95 40.21 -4.79
CA VAL A 157 -7.98 41.10 -5.95
C VAL A 157 -9.07 42.13 -5.67
N LYS A 158 -8.61 43.33 -5.36
CA LYS A 158 -9.38 44.57 -5.22
C LYS A 158 -10.08 44.87 -6.56
N PRO A 159 -11.38 45.17 -6.61
CA PRO A 159 -12.00 45.71 -7.82
C PRO A 159 -11.85 47.23 -7.77
N ASP A 160 -10.91 47.79 -8.52
CA ASP A 160 -10.92 49.23 -8.84
C ASP A 160 -11.28 49.37 -10.32
N GLY A 161 -12.55 49.70 -10.54
CA GLY A 161 -13.07 50.17 -11.82
C GLY A 161 -14.11 51.23 -11.53
N GLU A 162 -13.71 52.51 -11.49
CA GLU A 162 -14.66 53.60 -11.68
C GLU A 162 -13.99 54.88 -12.21
N ALA A 163 -14.44 55.22 -13.42
CA ALA A 163 -14.66 56.53 -14.01
C ALA A 163 -13.76 57.70 -13.59
N HIS A 164 -12.84 58.07 -14.48
CA HIS A 164 -12.36 59.44 -14.60
C HIS A 164 -13.46 60.29 -15.26
N ASP A 165 -14.23 61.00 -14.45
CA ASP A 165 -14.93 62.21 -14.90
C ASP A 165 -15.06 63.18 -13.72
N THR A 166 -14.24 64.24 -13.71
CA THR A 166 -14.52 65.43 -12.91
C THR A 166 -13.95 66.66 -13.61
N GLU A 167 -14.89 67.46 -14.08
CA GLU A 167 -14.77 68.80 -14.61
C GLU A 167 -14.05 69.79 -13.68
N ARG A 168 -13.39 70.77 -14.33
CA ARG A 168 -13.23 72.18 -13.96
C ARG A 168 -12.47 72.52 -12.67
N HIS A 169 -11.34 73.21 -12.87
CA HIS A 169 -10.88 74.25 -11.96
C HIS A 169 -10.60 75.56 -12.72
N THR A 170 -11.33 76.58 -12.30
CA THR A 170 -11.15 78.00 -12.58
C THR A 170 -10.08 78.55 -11.63
N GLN A 171 -9.02 79.20 -12.13
CA GLN A 171 -8.32 80.32 -11.47
C GLN A 171 -7.16 80.88 -12.31
N ARG A 172 -7.44 81.93 -13.10
CA ARG A 172 -6.83 83.28 -13.09
C ARG A 172 -7.06 84.00 -14.41
#